data_AF-A0A497Y5E9-F1
#
_entry.id   AF-A0A497Y5E9-F1
#
_cell.length_a   1.000
_cell.length_b   1.000
_cell.length_c   1.000
_cell.angle_alpha   90.00
_cell.angle_beta   90.00
_cell.angle_gamma   90.00
#
_symmetry.space_group_name_H-M   'P 1'
#
loop_
_entity.id
_entity.type
_entity.pdbx_description
1 polymer ?
#
loop_
_entity_poly.entity_id
_entity_poly.type
_entity_poly.pdbx_seq_one_letter_code
_entity_poly.pdbx_strand_id
1 'polypeptide(L)'
;MENSLINTLQMHFALLQNQPLTGGIVAKNLRITDNGSGELSLYGDFTITLKVLDLTTNGAPNLNSLMTFTQQVISNKLRGGGYKSGVIIHKYNSLQKKFDRTKTWTYSIRYNFNITVNVTQINMLSQLKGNDFVLAVVDSIGYQHTDQYGRRQSSAGLTQGDGGPATVSYSEWQKNKYFGVHEFFHTLGLDDIEDSSKKNRLMYHLGDNAGQIVSDTERGNMLNFLMTNIGDITQKNYANINLNTVTRLRTFLNNSTNGFKYNKAKFR
;
A
#
# COMPACT_ATOMS: atom_id res chain seq x y z
N MET A 1 26.26 17.05 23.33
CA MET A 1 26.36 15.98 22.30
C MET A 1 24.94 15.64 21.85
N GLU A 2 24.79 15.12 20.63
CA GLU A 2 23.55 14.66 19.97
C GLU A 2 22.75 15.64 19.08
N ASN A 3 22.59 15.21 17.82
CA ASN A 3 21.35 15.06 17.03
C ASN A 3 21.47 15.60 15.60
N SER A 4 22.03 14.75 14.75
CA SER A 4 22.05 14.87 13.29
C SER A 4 20.89 14.05 12.73
N LEU A 5 20.04 14.61 11.85
CA LEU A 5 18.89 13.86 11.32
C LEU A 5 19.28 12.59 10.51
N ILE A 6 20.52 12.44 10.03
CA ILE A 6 21.01 11.13 9.53
C ILE A 6 21.19 10.15 10.69
N ASN A 7 21.82 10.56 11.79
CA ASN A 7 21.89 9.74 12.99
C ASN A 7 20.50 9.50 13.60
N THR A 8 19.58 10.45 13.47
CA THR A 8 18.17 10.32 13.87
C THR A 8 17.43 9.37 12.93
N LEU A 9 17.60 9.44 11.60
CA LEU A 9 17.02 8.48 10.65
C LEU A 9 17.64 7.10 10.79
N GLN A 10 18.94 6.99 11.08
CA GLN A 10 19.61 5.74 11.38
C GLN A 10 19.14 5.17 12.74
N MET A 11 18.98 6.02 13.75
CA MET A 11 18.36 5.64 15.03
C MET A 11 16.92 5.20 14.82
N HIS A 12 16.14 5.91 14.01
CA HIS A 12 14.76 5.54 13.67
C HIS A 12 14.73 4.23 12.90
N PHE A 13 15.60 4.06 11.91
CA PHE A 13 15.78 2.79 11.23
C PHE A 13 16.14 1.69 12.21
N ALA A 14 17.02 1.94 13.19
CA ALA A 14 17.37 1.00 14.24
C ALA A 14 16.17 0.66 15.16
N LEU A 15 15.34 1.65 15.53
CA LEU A 15 14.13 1.48 16.31
C LEU A 15 13.03 0.71 15.55
N LEU A 16 12.98 0.88 14.22
CA LEU A 16 11.99 0.25 13.34
C LEU A 16 12.36 -1.18 12.94
N GLN A 17 13.60 -1.62 13.23
CA GLN A 17 14.03 -2.98 12.91
C GLN A 17 13.10 -3.99 13.61
N ASN A 18 12.45 -4.83 12.81
CA ASN A 18 11.54 -5.88 13.28
C ASN A 18 10.26 -5.37 13.98
N GLN A 19 9.94 -4.08 13.91
CA GLN A 19 8.66 -3.57 14.42
C GLN A 19 7.57 -3.72 13.36
N PRO A 20 6.37 -4.24 13.73
CA PRO A 20 5.20 -4.18 12.87
C PRO A 20 4.77 -2.71 12.67
N LEU A 21 4.81 -2.26 11.43
CA LEU A 21 4.37 -0.94 10.99
C LEU A 21 2.91 -1.01 10.50
N THR A 22 2.39 0.14 10.08
CA THR A 22 1.16 0.25 9.28
C THR A 22 1.13 -0.83 8.20
N GLY A 23 -0.02 -1.45 7.97
CA GLY A 23 -0.23 -2.39 6.88
C GLY A 23 0.24 -3.81 7.15
N GLY A 24 0.69 -4.16 8.36
CA GLY A 24 1.36 -5.44 8.60
C GLY A 24 2.73 -5.50 7.90
N ILE A 25 3.35 -4.32 7.73
CA ILE A 25 4.68 -4.15 7.16
C ILE A 25 5.71 -4.36 8.26
N VAL A 26 6.80 -5.09 7.99
CA VAL A 26 7.94 -5.21 8.90
C VAL A 26 9.19 -4.86 8.11
N ALA A 27 9.97 -3.92 8.62
CA ALA A 27 11.22 -3.51 7.99
C ALA A 27 12.43 -4.10 8.72
N LYS A 28 13.45 -4.48 7.95
CA LYS A 28 14.75 -4.96 8.45
C LYS A 28 15.88 -4.41 7.59
N ASN A 29 17.09 -4.39 8.14
CA ASN A 29 18.32 -3.97 7.48
C ASN A 29 18.23 -2.60 6.78
N LEU A 30 17.33 -1.72 7.24
CA LEU A 30 17.16 -0.39 6.66
C LEU A 30 18.45 0.44 6.74
N ARG A 31 18.85 1.03 5.61
CA ARG A 31 20.04 1.89 5.49
C ARG A 31 19.75 3.06 4.56
N ILE A 32 20.48 4.15 4.75
CA ILE A 32 20.43 5.33 3.88
C ILE A 32 21.86 5.81 3.59
N THR A 33 22.11 6.20 2.35
CA THR A 33 23.35 6.84 1.91
C THR A 33 23.03 8.10 1.11
N ASP A 34 23.81 9.16 1.32
CA ASP A 34 23.77 10.38 0.50
C ASP A 34 25.01 10.39 -0.40
N ASN A 35 24.84 10.59 -1.69
CA ASN A 35 25.95 10.67 -2.63
C ASN A 35 26.59 12.08 -2.70
N GLY A 36 26.04 13.06 -1.98
CA GLY A 36 26.54 14.44 -1.92
C GLY A 36 26.12 15.31 -3.11
N SER A 37 25.40 14.76 -4.08
CA SER A 37 24.92 15.47 -5.29
C SER A 37 23.41 15.66 -5.32
N GLY A 38 22.73 15.53 -4.17
CA GLY A 38 21.28 15.64 -4.09
C GLY A 38 20.53 14.35 -4.42
N GLU A 39 21.20 13.18 -4.44
CA GLU A 39 20.54 11.87 -4.49
C GLU A 39 20.74 11.12 -3.16
N LEU A 40 19.63 10.68 -2.57
CA LEU A 40 19.61 9.74 -1.44
C LEU A 40 19.32 8.33 -1.97
N SER A 41 20.07 7.35 -1.50
CA SER A 41 19.79 5.94 -1.73
C SER A 41 19.36 5.25 -0.43
N LEU A 42 18.21 4.60 -0.46
CA LEU A 42 17.66 3.85 0.67
C LEU A 42 17.68 2.35 0.36
N TYR A 43 18.04 1.54 1.34
CA TYR A 43 18.18 0.09 1.23
C TYR A 43 17.51 -0.60 2.40
N GLY A 44 17.22 -1.88 2.24
CA GLY A 44 16.73 -2.75 3.31
C GLY A 44 15.72 -3.76 2.82
N ASP A 45 15.18 -4.52 3.76
CA ASP A 45 14.21 -5.56 3.52
C ASP A 45 12.86 -5.15 4.10
N PHE A 46 11.79 -5.34 3.33
CA PHE A 46 10.42 -5.20 3.80
C PHE A 46 9.69 -6.52 3.66
N THR A 47 8.97 -6.91 4.70
CA THR A 47 7.91 -7.90 4.61
C THR A 47 6.58 -7.18 4.66
N ILE A 48 5.69 -7.41 3.70
CA ILE A 48 4.34 -6.83 3.68
C ILE A 48 3.32 -7.96 3.80
N THR A 49 2.39 -7.85 4.75
CA THR A 49 1.36 -8.87 4.96
C THR A 49 -0.01 -8.33 4.56
N LEU A 50 -0.61 -8.90 3.52
CA LEU A 50 -2.00 -8.67 3.14
C LEU A 50 -2.89 -9.76 3.73
N LYS A 51 -3.84 -9.36 4.57
CA LYS A 51 -4.84 -10.28 5.12
C LYS A 51 -6.06 -10.34 4.21
N VAL A 52 -6.49 -11.54 3.85
CA VAL A 52 -7.65 -11.74 2.98
C VAL A 52 -8.79 -12.32 3.81
N LEU A 53 -9.92 -11.62 3.82
CA LEU A 53 -11.10 -11.99 4.60
C LEU A 53 -12.22 -12.40 3.67
N ASP A 54 -12.56 -13.70 3.64
CA ASP A 54 -13.70 -14.19 2.88
C ASP A 54 -15.02 -13.84 3.56
N LEU A 55 -15.76 -12.89 2.98
CA LEU A 55 -17.10 -12.51 3.42
C LEU A 55 -18.18 -12.96 2.42
N THR A 56 -17.86 -13.81 1.45
CA THR A 56 -18.85 -14.31 0.49
C THR A 56 -19.90 -15.19 1.19
N THR A 57 -21.13 -15.18 0.68
CA THR A 57 -22.26 -15.97 1.18
C THR A 57 -22.01 -17.46 1.02
N ASN A 58 -21.54 -17.88 -0.16
CA ASN A 58 -21.37 -19.29 -0.52
C ASN A 58 -19.94 -19.81 -0.32
N GLY A 59 -19.05 -18.98 0.22
CA GLY A 59 -17.62 -19.27 0.26
C GLY A 59 -16.93 -19.02 -1.08
N ALA A 60 -15.62 -18.81 -1.02
CA ALA A 60 -14.76 -18.53 -2.17
C ALA A 60 -13.88 -19.74 -2.51
N PRO A 61 -14.37 -20.76 -3.24
CA PRO A 61 -13.65 -22.04 -3.45
C PRO A 61 -12.27 -21.90 -4.14
N ASN A 62 -12.05 -20.87 -4.95
CA ASN A 62 -10.80 -20.62 -5.65
C ASN A 62 -9.91 -19.56 -4.95
N LEU A 63 -10.24 -19.18 -3.72
CA LEU A 63 -9.58 -18.08 -3.02
C LEU A 63 -8.06 -18.28 -2.90
N ASN A 64 -7.61 -19.48 -2.57
CA ASN A 64 -6.17 -19.77 -2.46
C ASN A 64 -5.42 -19.53 -3.77
N SER A 65 -6.02 -19.87 -4.91
CA SER A 65 -5.41 -19.64 -6.23
C SER A 65 -5.31 -18.15 -6.53
N LEU A 66 -6.36 -17.38 -6.22
CA LEU A 66 -6.40 -15.93 -6.39
C LEU A 66 -5.36 -15.24 -5.49
N MET A 67 -5.29 -15.63 -4.22
CA MET A 67 -4.31 -15.13 -3.27
C MET A 67 -2.87 -15.42 -3.69
N THR A 68 -2.59 -16.65 -4.13
CA THR A 68 -1.25 -17.04 -4.61
C THR A 68 -0.84 -16.21 -5.81
N PHE A 69 -1.74 -16.04 -6.77
CA PHE A 69 -1.52 -15.17 -7.92
C PHE A 69 -1.21 -13.73 -7.49
N THR A 70 -2.04 -13.17 -6.62
CA THR A 70 -1.85 -11.81 -6.10
C THR A 70 -0.51 -11.66 -5.39
N GLN A 71 -0.12 -12.60 -4.53
CA GLN A 71 1.18 -12.59 -3.85
C GLN A 71 2.34 -12.56 -4.85
N GLN A 72 2.31 -13.44 -5.86
CA GLN A 72 3.35 -13.53 -6.88
C GLN A 72 3.44 -12.24 -7.69
N VAL A 73 2.30 -11.69 -8.13
CA VAL A 73 2.29 -10.47 -8.93
C VAL A 73 2.79 -9.28 -8.12
N ILE A 74 2.28 -9.06 -6.90
CA ILE A 74 2.75 -7.94 -6.05
C ILE A 74 4.26 -8.07 -5.84
N SER A 75 4.75 -9.25 -5.45
CA SER A 75 6.18 -9.49 -5.22
C SER A 75 7.01 -9.16 -6.47
N ASN A 76 6.57 -9.58 -7.64
CA ASN A 76 7.25 -9.31 -8.91
C ASN A 76 7.23 -7.82 -9.28
N LYS A 77 6.12 -7.12 -9.04
CA LYS A 77 5.97 -5.69 -9.38
C LYS A 77 6.71 -4.78 -8.41
N LEU A 78 6.95 -5.22 -7.17
CA LEU A 78 7.74 -4.47 -6.19
C LEU A 78 9.24 -4.81 -6.24
N ARG A 79 9.65 -5.79 -7.06
CA ARG A 79 11.05 -6.17 -7.24
C ARG A 79 11.84 -5.09 -7.99
N GLY A 80 13.12 -4.92 -7.62
CA GLY A 80 14.07 -4.09 -8.37
C GLY A 80 14.11 -2.61 -7.97
N GLY A 81 13.52 -2.26 -6.82
CA GLY A 81 13.58 -0.90 -6.30
C GLY A 81 12.64 0.08 -7.04
N GLY A 82 12.85 1.36 -6.79
CA GLY A 82 12.08 2.44 -7.40
C GLY A 82 12.84 3.77 -7.33
N TYR A 83 12.34 4.76 -8.05
CA TYR A 83 12.96 6.08 -8.09
C TYR A 83 11.89 7.16 -7.97
N LYS A 84 12.16 8.16 -7.13
CA LYS A 84 11.30 9.32 -6.96
C LYS A 84 12.15 10.57 -6.97
N SER A 85 12.00 11.39 -8.00
CA SER A 85 12.57 12.73 -8.04
C SER A 85 11.64 13.74 -7.37
N GLY A 86 12.19 14.89 -7.00
CA GLY A 86 11.39 16.02 -6.54
C GLY A 86 10.95 15.93 -5.07
N VAL A 87 11.55 15.05 -4.27
CA VAL A 87 11.14 14.87 -2.87
C VAL A 87 11.72 16.01 -2.04
N ILE A 88 10.84 16.86 -1.51
CA ILE A 88 11.22 18.00 -0.68
C ILE A 88 11.39 17.51 0.76
N ILE A 89 12.62 17.57 1.25
CA ILE A 89 12.95 17.29 2.66
C ILE A 89 13.83 18.43 3.19
N HIS A 90 14.15 18.42 4.48
CA HIS A 90 15.14 19.35 5.02
C HIS A 90 16.48 19.23 4.29
N LYS A 91 17.25 20.32 4.19
CA LYS A 91 18.55 20.32 3.50
C LYS A 91 19.64 19.69 4.38
N TYR A 92 20.40 18.73 3.86
CA TYR A 92 21.54 18.18 4.58
C TYR A 92 22.74 19.15 4.57
N ASN A 93 23.32 19.40 5.74
CA ASN A 93 24.58 20.11 5.89
C ASN A 93 25.68 19.07 6.16
N SER A 94 26.52 18.81 5.15
CA SER A 94 27.59 17.81 5.21
C SER A 94 28.67 18.13 6.23
N LEU A 95 28.99 19.41 6.44
CA LEU A 95 29.97 19.87 7.43
C LEU A 95 29.48 19.61 8.86
N GLN A 96 28.19 19.85 9.11
CA GLN A 96 27.57 19.63 10.41
C GLN A 96 26.98 18.21 10.57
N LYS A 97 27.08 17.41 9.51
CA LYS A 97 26.48 16.09 9.35
C LYS A 97 25.01 16.01 9.74
N LYS A 98 24.21 17.08 9.59
CA LYS A 98 22.80 17.13 10.03
C LYS A 98 21.91 17.83 9.01
N PHE A 99 20.63 17.50 9.02
CA PHE A 99 19.66 18.26 8.24
C PHE A 99 19.26 19.56 8.95
N ASP A 100 19.10 20.63 8.17
CA ASP A 100 18.71 21.96 8.60
C ASP A 100 17.18 22.07 8.61
N ARG A 101 16.58 22.14 9.81
CA ARG A 101 15.13 22.24 9.98
C ARG A 101 14.52 23.52 9.40
N THR A 102 15.34 24.54 9.13
CA THR A 102 14.90 25.83 8.59
C THR A 102 15.01 25.92 7.07
N LYS A 103 15.66 24.94 6.44
CA LYS A 103 15.90 24.92 4.99
C LYS A 103 15.41 23.63 4.40
N THR A 104 14.68 23.72 3.30
CA THR A 104 14.33 22.55 2.50
C THR A 104 15.25 22.44 1.28
N TRP A 105 15.33 21.24 0.75
CA TRP A 105 16.01 20.94 -0.50
C TRP A 105 15.26 19.84 -1.22
N THR A 106 15.32 19.88 -2.54
CA THR A 106 14.68 18.90 -3.41
C THR A 106 15.68 17.80 -3.73
N TYR A 107 15.40 16.59 -3.24
CA TYR A 107 16.22 15.41 -3.48
C TYR A 107 15.59 14.49 -4.51
N SER A 108 16.47 13.76 -5.20
CA SER A 108 16.11 12.51 -5.85
C SER A 108 16.33 11.35 -4.88
N ILE A 109 15.39 10.42 -4.83
CA ILE A 109 15.47 9.26 -3.95
C ILE A 109 15.47 7.98 -4.79
N ARG A 110 16.50 7.17 -4.61
CA ARG A 110 16.62 5.83 -5.16
C ARG A 110 16.32 4.81 -4.06
N TYR A 111 15.28 4.02 -4.27
CA TYR A 111 14.89 2.96 -3.35
C TYR A 111 15.44 1.63 -3.87
N ASN A 112 16.17 0.91 -3.04
CA ASN A 112 16.77 -0.38 -3.32
C ASN A 112 16.34 -1.38 -2.25
N PHE A 113 15.04 -1.63 -2.18
CA PHE A 113 14.44 -2.52 -1.20
C PHE A 113 14.24 -3.93 -1.75
N ASN A 114 14.44 -4.90 -0.89
CA ASN A 114 14.03 -6.27 -1.11
C ASN A 114 12.68 -6.49 -0.42
N ILE A 115 11.63 -6.73 -1.22
CA ILE A 115 10.25 -6.80 -0.71
C ILE A 115 9.75 -8.23 -0.79
N THR A 116 9.41 -8.78 0.38
CA THR A 116 8.68 -10.04 0.53
C THR A 116 7.21 -9.73 0.79
N VAL A 117 6.30 -10.38 0.08
CA VAL A 117 4.86 -10.21 0.27
C VAL A 117 4.26 -11.51 0.74
N ASN A 118 3.47 -11.45 1.80
CA ASN A 118 2.69 -12.56 2.33
C ASN A 118 1.20 -12.24 2.15
N VAL A 119 0.46 -13.11 1.47
CA VAL A 119 -0.99 -13.00 1.35
C VAL A 119 -1.60 -14.14 2.16
N THR A 120 -2.24 -13.81 3.28
CA THR A 120 -2.72 -14.79 4.26
C THR A 120 -4.23 -14.68 4.45
N GLN A 121 -4.94 -15.80 4.38
CA GLN A 121 -6.36 -15.82 4.67
C GLN A 121 -6.56 -15.71 6.19
N ILE A 122 -7.53 -14.91 6.58
CA ILE A 122 -8.06 -14.86 7.94
C ILE A 122 -9.51 -15.33 7.94
N ASN A 123 -9.90 -15.97 9.04
CA ASN A 123 -11.24 -16.52 9.22
C ASN A 123 -12.05 -15.74 10.27
N MET A 124 -11.38 -14.87 11.06
CA MET A 124 -12.00 -14.09 12.12
C MET A 124 -11.45 -12.67 12.15
N LEU A 125 -12.31 -11.70 12.45
CA LEU A 125 -11.92 -10.29 12.61
C LEU A 125 -10.89 -10.08 13.73
N SER A 126 -10.87 -10.93 14.75
CA SER A 126 -9.89 -10.90 15.83
C SER A 126 -8.44 -11.14 15.36
N GLN A 127 -8.26 -11.67 14.15
CA GLN A 127 -6.94 -11.82 13.53
C GLN A 127 -6.42 -10.52 12.92
N LEU A 128 -7.26 -9.49 12.76
CA LEU A 128 -6.86 -8.14 12.37
C LEU A 128 -6.35 -7.37 13.59
N LYS A 129 -5.28 -6.61 13.41
CA LYS A 129 -4.61 -5.82 14.45
C LYS A 129 -4.17 -4.47 13.87
N GLY A 130 -4.29 -3.43 14.70
CA GLY A 130 -3.80 -2.09 14.35
C GLY A 130 -4.28 -1.65 12.97
N ASN A 131 -3.32 -1.43 12.07
CA ASN A 131 -3.53 -0.95 10.71
C ASN A 131 -3.22 -2.00 9.63
N ASP A 132 -3.48 -3.29 9.86
CA ASP A 132 -3.26 -4.34 8.85
C ASP A 132 -3.85 -3.97 7.48
N PHE A 133 -3.12 -4.30 6.40
CA PHE A 133 -3.72 -4.32 5.08
C PHE A 133 -4.71 -5.47 5.00
N VAL A 134 -5.95 -5.15 4.62
CA VAL A 134 -7.02 -6.13 4.49
C VAL A 134 -7.67 -6.01 3.12
N LEU A 135 -7.83 -7.15 2.45
CA LEU A 135 -8.65 -7.31 1.26
C LEU A 135 -9.88 -8.15 1.63
N ALA A 136 -11.02 -7.50 1.76
CA ALA A 136 -12.30 -8.18 1.96
C ALA A 136 -12.82 -8.74 0.63
N VAL A 137 -13.24 -10.00 0.64
CA VAL A 137 -13.82 -10.65 -0.53
C VAL A 137 -15.32 -10.73 -0.33
N VAL A 138 -16.08 -10.07 -1.20
CA VAL A 138 -17.54 -9.93 -1.08
C VAL A 138 -18.25 -10.58 -2.26
N ASP A 139 -19.56 -10.81 -2.13
CA ASP A 139 -20.35 -11.39 -3.22
C ASP A 139 -20.48 -10.42 -4.40
N SER A 140 -20.69 -9.13 -4.13
CA SER A 140 -20.76 -8.09 -5.14
C SER A 140 -20.54 -6.69 -4.57
N ILE A 141 -20.20 -5.75 -5.44
CA ILE A 141 -20.07 -4.32 -5.16
C ILE A 141 -21.13 -3.58 -5.99
N GLY A 142 -21.93 -2.73 -5.34
CA GLY A 142 -23.00 -1.96 -5.99
C GLY A 142 -22.58 -0.57 -6.47
N TYR A 143 -21.38 -0.11 -6.06
CA TYR A 143 -20.86 1.19 -6.45
C TYR A 143 -20.66 1.31 -7.96
N GLN A 144 -21.13 2.44 -8.48
CA GLN A 144 -20.95 2.85 -9.86
C GLN A 144 -20.40 4.26 -9.89
N HIS A 145 -19.51 4.52 -10.83
CA HIS A 145 -19.00 5.86 -11.11
C HIS A 145 -19.20 6.21 -12.57
N THR A 146 -19.17 7.49 -12.89
CA THR A 146 -19.19 7.98 -14.27
C THR A 146 -17.75 8.33 -14.64
N ASP A 147 -17.23 7.72 -15.70
CA ASP A 147 -15.89 8.03 -16.18
C ASP A 147 -15.80 9.43 -16.82
N GLN A 148 -14.59 9.90 -17.09
CA GLN A 148 -14.34 11.17 -17.79
C GLN A 148 -15.01 11.27 -19.19
N TYR A 149 -15.50 10.16 -19.74
CA TYR A 149 -16.21 10.11 -21.02
C TYR A 149 -17.74 10.03 -20.85
N GLY A 150 -18.25 10.18 -19.62
CA GLY A 150 -19.68 10.19 -19.33
C GLY A 150 -20.33 8.81 -19.25
N ARG A 151 -19.55 7.72 -19.25
CA ARG A 151 -20.08 6.35 -19.19
C ARG A 151 -20.12 5.85 -17.76
N ARG A 152 -21.22 5.19 -17.39
CA ARG A 152 -21.33 4.52 -16.10
C ARG A 152 -20.50 3.23 -16.11
N GLN A 153 -19.61 3.10 -15.14
CA GLN A 153 -18.77 1.93 -14.91
C GLN A 153 -19.16 1.27 -13.59
N SER A 154 -19.13 -0.07 -13.57
CA SER A 154 -19.30 -0.85 -12.34
C SER A 154 -17.93 -1.14 -11.75
N SER A 155 -17.87 -1.30 -10.42
CA SER A 155 -16.59 -1.48 -9.72
C SER A 155 -16.35 -2.96 -9.39
N ALA A 156 -15.22 -3.50 -9.84
CA ALA A 156 -14.78 -4.85 -9.51
C ALA A 156 -14.12 -4.94 -8.13
N GLY A 157 -13.53 -3.82 -7.69
CA GLY A 157 -12.99 -3.61 -6.36
C GLY A 157 -13.19 -2.17 -5.91
N LEU A 158 -12.94 -1.94 -4.63
CA LEU A 158 -12.96 -0.62 -4.02
C LEU A 158 -11.98 -0.56 -2.85
N THR A 159 -11.36 0.59 -2.68
CA THR A 159 -10.44 0.89 -1.59
C THR A 159 -10.88 2.12 -0.79
N GLN A 160 -10.47 2.21 0.48
CA GLN A 160 -10.53 3.45 1.25
C GLN A 160 -9.26 4.32 1.06
N GLY A 161 -8.42 3.99 0.07
CA GLY A 161 -7.17 4.68 -0.22
C GLY A 161 -6.01 4.22 0.67
N ASP A 162 -4.98 5.05 0.73
CA ASP A 162 -3.73 4.87 1.47
C ASP A 162 -3.90 4.27 2.88
N GLY A 163 -3.34 3.08 3.09
CA GLY A 163 -3.41 2.37 4.38
C GLY A 163 -4.82 1.92 4.80
N GLY A 164 -5.81 2.06 3.93
CA GLY A 164 -7.19 1.68 4.17
C GLY A 164 -7.50 0.22 3.86
N PRO A 165 -8.66 -0.29 4.30
CA PRO A 165 -9.19 -1.55 3.81
C PRO A 165 -9.52 -1.45 2.32
N ALA A 166 -9.33 -2.57 1.61
CA ALA A 166 -9.81 -2.75 0.25
C ALA A 166 -10.79 -3.91 0.17
N THR A 167 -11.59 -3.93 -0.89
CA THR A 167 -12.62 -4.92 -1.15
C THR A 167 -12.58 -5.35 -2.60
N VAL A 168 -12.85 -6.62 -2.89
CA VAL A 168 -13.01 -7.11 -4.26
C VAL A 168 -14.24 -8.02 -4.36
N SER A 169 -14.99 -7.88 -5.45
CA SER A 169 -16.05 -8.80 -5.81
C SER A 169 -15.45 -10.15 -6.20
N TYR A 170 -15.87 -11.24 -5.58
CA TYR A 170 -15.32 -12.56 -5.84
C TYR A 170 -15.49 -12.98 -7.31
N SER A 171 -16.66 -12.75 -7.90
CA SER A 171 -16.95 -13.12 -9.29
C SER A 171 -16.11 -12.32 -10.28
N GLU A 172 -15.87 -11.04 -10.02
CA GLU A 172 -15.03 -10.20 -10.86
C GLU A 172 -13.56 -10.56 -10.70
N TRP A 173 -13.10 -10.86 -9.48
CA TRP A 173 -11.73 -11.30 -9.24
C TRP A 173 -11.41 -12.63 -9.94
N GLN A 174 -12.40 -13.51 -10.06
CA GLN A 174 -12.26 -14.75 -10.84
C GLN A 174 -12.10 -14.48 -12.34
N LYS A 175 -12.81 -13.49 -12.89
CA LYS A 175 -12.71 -13.11 -14.31
C LYS A 175 -11.36 -12.44 -14.60
N ASN A 176 -10.90 -11.57 -13.70
CA ASN A 176 -9.61 -10.91 -13.81
C ASN A 176 -8.88 -10.92 -12.46
N LYS A 177 -7.86 -11.78 -12.38
CA LYS A 177 -7.08 -11.99 -11.16
C LYS A 177 -6.28 -10.74 -10.72
N TYR A 178 -6.07 -9.78 -11.63
CA TYR A 178 -5.35 -8.54 -11.32
C TYR A 178 -6.14 -7.57 -10.46
N PHE A 179 -7.46 -7.70 -10.31
CA PHE A 179 -8.23 -6.80 -9.45
C PHE A 179 -7.74 -6.84 -7.99
N GLY A 180 -7.46 -8.01 -7.42
CA GLY A 180 -6.88 -8.08 -6.07
C GLY A 180 -5.50 -7.41 -5.94
N VAL A 181 -4.73 -7.33 -7.04
CA VAL A 181 -3.43 -6.62 -7.07
C VAL A 181 -3.65 -5.11 -7.16
N HIS A 182 -4.56 -4.68 -8.03
CA HIS A 182 -4.95 -3.28 -8.23
C HIS A 182 -5.46 -2.65 -6.93
N GLU A 183 -6.41 -3.33 -6.27
CA GLU A 183 -6.95 -2.89 -4.99
C GLU A 183 -5.88 -2.79 -3.89
N PHE A 184 -4.96 -3.75 -3.87
CA PHE A 184 -3.84 -3.69 -2.92
C PHE A 184 -2.93 -2.49 -3.22
N PHE A 185 -2.68 -2.16 -4.48
CA PHE A 185 -1.81 -1.04 -4.87
C PHE A 185 -2.41 0.32 -4.49
N HIS A 186 -3.73 0.45 -4.47
CA HIS A 186 -4.37 1.61 -3.84
C HIS A 186 -4.07 1.73 -2.34
N THR A 187 -4.00 0.61 -1.61
CA THR A 187 -3.62 0.66 -0.18
C THR A 187 -2.18 1.13 0.05
N LEU A 188 -1.34 1.08 -0.99
CA LEU A 188 0.02 1.62 -1.03
C LEU A 188 0.10 3.05 -1.61
N GLY A 189 -1.04 3.70 -1.81
CA GLY A 189 -1.16 5.08 -2.25
C GLY A 189 -0.92 5.34 -3.73
N LEU A 190 -1.28 4.37 -4.58
CA LEU A 190 -1.44 4.64 -6.00
C LEU A 190 -2.88 5.00 -6.32
N ASP A 191 -3.07 6.10 -7.03
CA ASP A 191 -4.36 6.49 -7.57
C ASP A 191 -4.65 5.79 -8.90
N ASP A 192 -5.93 5.79 -9.23
CA ASP A 192 -6.45 5.40 -10.53
C ASP A 192 -5.88 6.25 -11.68
N ILE A 193 -5.66 5.60 -12.82
CA ILE A 193 -5.20 6.22 -14.06
C ILE A 193 -6.33 6.21 -15.08
N GLU A 194 -6.70 7.39 -15.55
CA GLU A 194 -7.72 7.56 -16.59
C GLU A 194 -7.15 7.81 -17.99
N ASP A 195 -5.85 8.10 -18.07
CA ASP A 195 -5.16 8.38 -19.32
C ASP A 195 -5.12 7.13 -20.23
N SER A 196 -5.88 7.18 -21.34
CA SER A 196 -5.98 6.06 -22.29
C SER A 196 -4.66 5.65 -22.93
N SER A 197 -3.65 6.53 -22.97
CA SER A 197 -2.30 6.18 -23.44
C SER A 197 -1.58 5.21 -22.49
N LYS A 198 -2.07 5.08 -21.26
CA LYS A 198 -1.55 4.25 -20.18
C LYS A 198 -2.42 3.01 -19.91
N LYS A 199 -3.22 2.57 -20.89
CA LYS A 199 -4.07 1.37 -20.82
C LYS A 199 -3.35 0.08 -20.40
N ASN A 200 -2.06 -0.01 -20.66
CA ASN A 200 -1.22 -1.14 -20.28
C ASN A 200 -0.80 -1.14 -18.79
N ARG A 201 -1.14 -0.07 -18.04
CA ARG A 201 -0.76 0.10 -16.63
C ARG A 201 -1.75 -0.56 -15.70
N LEU A 202 -1.21 -1.18 -14.66
CA LEU A 202 -2.01 -1.89 -13.65
C LEU A 202 -3.06 -0.98 -13.01
N MET A 203 -2.74 0.29 -12.78
CA MET A 203 -3.64 1.26 -12.17
C MET A 203 -4.57 1.96 -13.18
N TYR A 204 -4.54 1.58 -14.46
CA TYR A 204 -5.58 2.03 -15.38
C TYR A 204 -6.92 1.43 -14.95
N HIS A 205 -8.02 2.18 -14.99
CA HIS A 205 -9.29 1.71 -14.40
C HIS A 205 -10.49 1.68 -15.35
N LEU A 206 -10.33 2.23 -16.56
CA LEU A 206 -11.41 2.34 -17.54
C LEU A 206 -11.45 1.15 -18.52
N GLY A 207 -12.64 0.67 -18.90
CA GLY A 207 -12.80 -0.38 -19.93
C GLY A 207 -12.34 -1.78 -19.53
N ASP A 208 -11.95 -2.62 -20.50
CA ASP A 208 -11.49 -4.01 -20.29
C ASP A 208 -10.10 -4.06 -19.63
N ASN A 209 -9.97 -3.50 -18.42
CA ASN A 209 -8.75 -3.25 -17.66
C ASN A 209 -7.74 -4.42 -17.67
N ALA A 210 -6.96 -4.50 -18.75
CA ALA A 210 -5.98 -5.54 -19.05
C ALA A 210 -4.56 -5.05 -18.76
N GLY A 211 -4.42 -3.86 -18.18
CA GLY A 211 -3.14 -3.30 -17.82
C GLY A 211 -2.48 -4.10 -16.70
N GLN A 212 -1.19 -4.39 -16.85
CA GLN A 212 -0.43 -5.24 -15.92
C GLN A 212 0.92 -4.63 -15.55
N ILE A 213 1.26 -3.46 -16.09
CA ILE A 213 2.58 -2.83 -15.94
C ILE A 213 2.56 -1.81 -14.81
N VAL A 214 3.66 -1.74 -14.07
CA VAL A 214 3.90 -0.73 -13.04
C VAL A 214 5.23 -0.03 -13.40
N SER A 215 5.21 1.28 -13.58
CA SER A 215 6.42 2.11 -13.81
C SER A 215 7.30 2.21 -12.59
N ASP A 216 8.54 2.61 -12.85
CA ASP A 216 9.48 3.14 -11.89
C ASP A 216 8.92 4.29 -11.04
N THR A 217 8.13 5.20 -11.64
CA THR A 217 7.50 6.30 -10.90
C THR A 217 6.42 5.81 -9.93
N GLU A 218 5.53 4.90 -10.35
CA GLU A 218 4.54 4.27 -9.47
C GLU A 218 5.23 3.46 -8.37
N ARG A 219 6.29 2.70 -8.71
CA ARG A 219 7.14 2.03 -7.72
C ARG A 219 7.71 3.05 -6.73
N GLY A 220 8.26 4.16 -7.22
CA GLY A 220 8.76 5.25 -6.40
C GLY A 220 7.69 5.85 -5.48
N ASN A 221 6.46 6.01 -5.94
CA ASN A 221 5.33 6.49 -5.13
C ASN A 221 4.98 5.50 -4.02
N MET A 222 4.84 4.21 -4.33
CA MET A 222 4.56 3.17 -3.32
C MET A 222 5.66 3.08 -2.28
N LEU A 223 6.93 3.10 -2.71
CA LEU A 223 8.07 3.06 -1.81
C LEU A 223 8.17 4.34 -0.96
N ASN A 224 7.79 5.49 -1.52
CA ASN A 224 7.67 6.72 -0.75
C ASN A 224 6.56 6.61 0.31
N PHE A 225 5.40 6.03 0.01
CA PHE A 225 4.35 5.77 1.00
C PHE A 225 4.87 4.89 2.16
N LEU A 226 5.60 3.83 1.85
CA LEU A 226 6.25 2.99 2.88
C LEU A 226 7.19 3.82 3.77
N MET A 227 7.94 4.75 3.17
CA MET A 227 8.89 5.60 3.87
C MET A 227 8.26 6.75 4.66
N THR A 228 7.16 7.35 4.20
CA THR A 228 6.41 8.37 4.95
C THR A 228 5.88 7.79 6.26
N ASN A 229 5.30 6.58 6.20
CA ASN A 229 4.87 5.87 7.40
C ASN A 229 6.03 5.62 8.39
N ILE A 230 7.26 5.43 7.89
CA ILE A 230 8.46 5.30 8.71
C ILE A 230 8.88 6.65 9.35
N GLY A 231 8.77 7.75 8.61
CA GLY A 231 9.09 9.10 9.09
C GLY A 231 8.13 9.60 10.16
N ASP A 232 6.84 9.32 10.02
CA ASP A 232 5.79 9.81 10.93
C ASP A 232 5.79 9.11 12.31
N ILE A 233 6.30 7.87 12.40
CA ILE A 233 6.44 7.10 13.66
C ILE A 233 7.31 7.81 14.70
N THR A 234 8.08 8.80 14.26
CA THR A 234 9.09 9.50 15.05
C THR A 234 8.57 10.78 15.69
N GLN A 235 7.33 11.18 15.39
CA GLN A 235 6.75 12.43 15.86
C GLN A 235 5.82 12.33 17.09
N LYS A 236 5.53 11.12 17.61
CA LYS A 236 4.98 10.77 18.95
C LYS A 236 4.27 9.42 18.87
N ASN A 237 4.42 8.58 19.91
CA ASN A 237 3.58 7.41 20.26
C ASN A 237 2.87 6.70 19.09
N TYR A 238 3.63 6.10 18.17
CA TYR A 238 3.05 5.27 17.10
C TYR A 238 3.12 3.77 17.42
N ALA A 239 2.66 3.41 18.62
CA ALA A 239 1.63 2.38 18.64
C ALA A 239 0.32 3.16 18.49
N ASN A 240 -0.14 3.39 17.26
CA ASN A 240 -1.41 4.10 17.09
C ASN A 240 -2.54 3.14 17.45
N ILE A 241 -2.82 3.05 18.75
CA ILE A 241 -3.89 2.24 19.35
C ILE A 241 -5.27 2.68 18.81
N ASN A 242 -5.35 3.84 18.13
CA ASN A 242 -6.54 4.39 17.49
C ASN A 242 -6.66 4.10 15.97
N LEU A 243 -5.67 3.46 15.33
CA LEU A 243 -5.83 2.87 14.00
C LEU A 243 -6.47 1.50 14.16
N ASN A 244 -7.77 1.44 13.94
CA ASN A 244 -8.57 0.25 14.12
C ASN A 244 -9.05 -0.24 12.75
N THR A 245 -8.27 -1.11 12.09
CA THR A 245 -8.62 -1.74 10.80
C THR A 245 -10.01 -2.37 10.86
N VAL A 246 -10.41 -2.98 11.99
CA VAL A 246 -11.75 -3.55 12.15
C VAL A 246 -12.83 -2.47 12.07
N THR A 247 -12.67 -1.35 12.77
CA THR A 247 -13.62 -0.22 12.71
C THR A 247 -13.64 0.40 11.33
N ARG A 248 -12.49 0.61 10.68
CA ARG A 248 -12.41 1.16 9.31
C ARG A 248 -13.11 0.24 8.32
N LEU A 249 -12.80 -1.05 8.36
CA LEU A 249 -13.43 -2.06 7.51
C LEU A 249 -14.94 -2.12 7.77
N ARG A 250 -15.38 -2.00 9.04
CA ARG A 250 -16.80 -1.94 9.40
C ARG A 250 -17.48 -0.71 8.80
N THR A 251 -16.90 0.47 8.94
CA THR A 251 -17.45 1.70 8.35
C THR A 251 -17.50 1.59 6.84
N PHE A 252 -16.43 1.08 6.22
CA PHE A 252 -16.32 0.92 4.78
C PHE A 252 -17.37 -0.05 4.22
N LEU A 253 -17.48 -1.25 4.81
CA LEU A 253 -18.44 -2.28 4.38
C LEU A 253 -19.91 -1.91 4.65
N ASN A 254 -20.18 -0.99 5.58
CA ASN A 254 -21.53 -0.51 5.88
C ASN A 254 -21.87 0.82 5.19
N ASN A 255 -20.97 1.38 4.38
CA ASN A 255 -21.29 2.56 3.59
C ASN A 255 -22.33 2.20 2.53
N SER A 256 -23.53 2.78 2.64
CA SER A 256 -24.66 2.52 1.74
C SER A 256 -24.38 2.91 0.30
N THR A 257 -23.51 3.89 0.05
CA THR A 257 -23.11 4.30 -1.30
C THR A 257 -22.32 3.22 -2.03
N ASN A 258 -21.60 2.35 -1.30
CA ASN A 258 -20.75 1.33 -1.91
C ASN A 258 -21.54 0.07 -2.32
N GLY A 259 -22.72 -0.14 -1.72
CA GLY A 259 -23.63 -1.23 -2.10
C GLY A 259 -23.04 -2.64 -1.93
N PHE A 260 -22.18 -2.86 -0.93
CA PHE A 260 -21.55 -4.17 -0.72
C PHE A 260 -22.55 -5.25 -0.33
N LYS A 261 -22.53 -6.38 -1.04
CA LYS A 261 -23.26 -7.60 -0.67
C LYS A 261 -22.28 -8.64 -0.13
N TYR A 262 -22.47 -9.03 1.12
CA TYR A 262 -21.61 -10.00 1.81
C TYR A 262 -22.36 -10.67 2.97
N ASN A 263 -21.81 -11.79 3.44
CA ASN A 263 -22.29 -12.50 4.60
C ASN A 263 -21.95 -11.75 5.89
N LYS A 264 -22.91 -10.97 6.40
CA LYS A 264 -22.75 -10.22 7.65
C LYS A 264 -22.45 -11.10 8.86
N ALA A 265 -22.82 -12.38 8.86
CA ALA A 265 -22.53 -13.29 9.97
C ALA A 265 -21.03 -13.62 10.06
N LYS A 266 -20.32 -13.70 8.93
CA LYS A 266 -18.86 -13.83 8.88
C LYS A 266 -18.13 -12.55 9.36
N PHE A 267 -18.86 -11.44 9.51
CA PHE A 267 -18.34 -10.14 9.94
C PHE A 267 -18.74 -9.78 11.39
N ARG A 268 -19.44 -10.67 12.10
CA ARG A 268 -19.76 -10.53 13.52
C ARG A 268 -18.67 -11.19 14.36
#